data_AF-W1WEL9-F1
#
_entry.id   AF-W1WEL9-F1
#
_cell.length_a   1.000
_cell.length_b   1.000
_cell.length_c   1.000
_cell.angle_alpha   90.00
_cell.angle_beta   90.00
_cell.angle_gamma   90.00
#
_symmetry.space_group_name_H-M   'P 1'
#
loop_
_entity.id
_entity.type
_entity.pdbx_description
1 polymer ?
#
loop_
_entity_poly.entity_id
_entity_poly.type
_entity_poly.pdbx_seq_one_letter_code
_entity_poly.pdbx_strand_id
1 'polypeptide(L)'
;MSPNFKFAVLGDSRGTKAQSIQINKPVLGKLLHDIKKYHNPDFILFGGDMILGRATLNVDANTSFIFSNLLEWEMFVKKSLGVNSLNGYVFPAIGNHDYSNSDNFKESIKAFNKAFYYLPSNSCNEDMLDGYGKTVYYFDYYNSRFIVLNTVFKSSSSGDPEDKQQLIGITPEQLNWLENTLSNSNSTNNFILLHSPIIGTYQDYYSLPFDQQEALFRIFNNYRIEVFDTLVKSAFYDTNGTCVDSFIYS
;
A
#
# COMPACT_ATOMS: atom_id res chain seq x y z
N MET A 1 -19.13 -4.10 24.02
CA MET A 1 -17.67 -4.13 23.83
C MET A 1 -17.43 -4.40 22.36
N SER A 2 -16.62 -3.59 21.68
CA SER A 2 -16.22 -3.88 20.30
C SER A 2 -15.36 -5.15 20.28
N PRO A 3 -15.46 -6.02 19.26
CA PRO A 3 -14.65 -7.22 19.18
C PRO A 3 -13.15 -6.87 19.04
N ASN A 4 -12.29 -7.63 19.73
CA ASN A 4 -10.84 -7.50 19.57
C ASN A 4 -10.41 -8.16 18.26
N PHE A 5 -9.49 -7.52 17.54
CA PHE A 5 -8.90 -8.02 16.31
C PHE A 5 -7.39 -7.75 16.26
N LYS A 6 -6.69 -8.45 15.37
CA LYS A 6 -5.25 -8.32 15.14
C LYS A 6 -4.97 -8.25 13.65
N PHE A 7 -4.01 -7.42 13.28
CA PHE A 7 -3.55 -7.33 11.91
C PHE A 7 -2.02 -7.28 11.83
N ALA A 8 -1.51 -7.70 10.69
CA ALA A 8 -0.09 -7.60 10.37
C ALA A 8 0.13 -6.52 9.31
N VAL A 9 1.27 -5.84 9.37
CA VAL A 9 1.72 -4.88 8.35
C VAL A 9 3.04 -5.38 7.78
N LEU A 10 3.09 -5.51 6.46
CA LEU A 10 4.23 -5.99 5.68
C LEU A 10 4.43 -5.11 4.45
N GLY A 11 5.59 -5.13 3.82
CA GLY A 11 5.81 -4.43 2.55
C GLY A 11 7.11 -4.89 1.88
N ASP A 12 7.40 -4.30 0.73
CA ASP A 12 8.74 -4.31 0.13
C ASP A 12 9.29 -5.72 -0.17
N SER A 13 8.41 -6.62 -0.66
CA SER A 13 8.85 -7.97 -1.07
C SER A 13 9.62 -8.01 -2.39
N ARG A 14 9.51 -6.94 -3.19
CA ARG A 14 10.19 -6.60 -4.45
C ARG A 14 10.79 -7.77 -5.23
N GLY A 15 10.31 -7.96 -6.46
CA GLY A 15 10.99 -8.79 -7.46
C GLY A 15 10.15 -9.02 -8.70
N THR A 16 10.69 -9.78 -9.66
CA THR A 16 9.96 -10.11 -10.90
C THR A 16 10.12 -11.57 -11.29
N LYS A 17 9.21 -12.04 -12.14
CA LYS A 17 9.29 -13.36 -12.78
C LYS A 17 10.48 -13.50 -13.74
N ALA A 18 10.82 -12.40 -14.43
CA ALA A 18 11.61 -12.44 -15.66
C ALA A 18 13.10 -12.11 -15.46
N GLN A 19 13.55 -11.86 -14.22
CA GLN A 19 14.86 -11.25 -13.97
C GLN A 19 15.64 -11.96 -12.86
N SER A 20 16.93 -11.60 -12.75
CA SER A 20 17.83 -12.06 -11.69
C SER A 20 17.40 -11.61 -10.29
N ILE A 21 16.58 -10.56 -10.19
CA ILE A 21 15.98 -10.07 -8.94
C ILE A 21 14.56 -10.63 -8.85
N GLN A 22 14.45 -11.84 -8.30
CA GLN A 22 13.18 -12.47 -8.00
C GLN A 22 12.71 -12.08 -6.60
N ILE A 23 11.40 -12.16 -6.35
CA ILE A 23 10.86 -12.11 -4.99
C ILE A 23 11.63 -13.16 -4.17
N ASN A 24 12.11 -12.80 -2.98
CA ASN A 24 12.77 -13.74 -2.08
C ASN A 24 11.72 -14.69 -1.48
N LYS A 25 11.25 -15.64 -2.30
CA LYS A 25 10.19 -16.61 -1.96
C LYS A 25 10.51 -17.41 -0.70
N PRO A 26 11.76 -17.87 -0.44
CA PRO A 26 12.09 -18.53 0.83
C PRO A 26 11.80 -17.65 2.05
N VAL A 27 12.21 -16.38 2.04
CA VAL A 27 12.00 -15.46 3.17
C VAL A 27 10.54 -15.05 3.29
N LEU A 28 9.94 -14.52 2.22
CA LEU A 28 8.54 -14.06 2.24
C LEU A 28 7.59 -15.22 2.56
N GLY A 29 7.82 -16.40 1.99
CA GLY A 29 6.98 -17.58 2.23
C GLY A 29 7.04 -18.05 3.68
N LYS A 30 8.24 -18.10 4.27
CA LYS A 30 8.41 -18.41 5.69
C LYS A 30 7.75 -17.37 6.58
N LEU A 31 7.94 -16.08 6.27
CA LEU A 31 7.32 -14.97 7.00
C LEU A 31 5.79 -15.09 7.00
N LEU A 32 5.17 -15.23 5.83
CA LEU A 32 3.71 -15.38 5.72
C LEU A 32 3.19 -16.63 6.43
N HIS A 33 3.89 -17.75 6.31
CA HIS A 33 3.55 -18.98 7.04
C HIS A 33 3.59 -18.76 8.56
N ASP A 34 4.64 -18.14 9.07
CA ASP A 34 4.83 -17.93 10.51
C ASP A 34 3.83 -16.90 11.06
N ILE A 35 3.57 -15.82 10.31
CA ILE A 35 2.50 -14.86 10.62
C ILE A 35 1.18 -15.59 10.76
N LYS A 36 0.82 -16.44 9.78
CA LYS A 36 -0.43 -17.18 9.82
C LYS A 36 -0.49 -18.17 10.98
N LYS A 37 0.59 -18.91 11.21
CA LYS A 37 0.64 -20.01 12.17
C LYS A 37 0.71 -19.53 13.62
N TYR A 38 1.53 -18.53 13.92
CA TYR A 38 1.84 -18.14 15.30
C TYR A 38 1.07 -16.91 15.77
N HIS A 39 0.71 -16.01 14.86
CA HIS A 39 0.00 -14.77 15.21
C HIS A 39 -1.46 -14.80 14.76
N ASN A 40 -1.76 -15.52 13.67
CA ASN A 40 -3.09 -15.69 13.08
C ASN A 40 -3.89 -14.38 13.00
N PRO A 41 -3.39 -13.37 12.26
CA PRO A 41 -4.08 -12.10 12.12
C PRO A 41 -5.39 -12.27 11.34
N ASP A 42 -6.34 -11.38 11.60
CA ASP A 42 -7.62 -11.28 10.92
C ASP A 42 -7.45 -10.82 9.46
N PHE A 43 -6.47 -9.96 9.22
CA PHE A 43 -6.04 -9.51 7.89
C PHE A 43 -4.61 -8.97 7.90
N ILE A 44 -4.07 -8.72 6.71
CA ILE A 44 -2.73 -8.19 6.46
C ILE A 44 -2.86 -6.91 5.65
N LEU A 45 -2.21 -5.84 6.11
CA LEU A 45 -1.94 -4.64 5.34
C LEU A 45 -0.59 -4.83 4.63
N PHE A 46 -0.55 -4.64 3.31
CA PHE A 46 0.69 -4.77 2.53
C PHE A 46 1.06 -3.41 1.92
N GLY A 47 2.05 -2.70 2.47
CA GLY A 47 2.34 -1.29 2.15
C GLY A 47 3.03 -1.02 0.81
N GLY A 48 2.83 -1.87 -0.20
CA GLY A 48 3.37 -1.67 -1.54
C GLY A 48 4.73 -2.31 -1.77
N ASP A 49 5.26 -2.08 -2.98
CA ASP A 49 6.50 -2.66 -3.48
C ASP A 49 6.48 -4.19 -3.48
N MET A 50 5.35 -4.72 -3.94
CA MET A 50 5.13 -6.14 -4.12
C MET A 50 6.04 -6.70 -5.21
N ILE A 51 6.19 -5.92 -6.30
CA ILE A 51 6.97 -6.29 -7.48
C ILE A 51 8.07 -5.26 -7.78
N LEU A 52 8.97 -5.61 -8.70
CA LEU A 52 9.91 -4.67 -9.32
C LEU A 52 9.45 -4.34 -10.74
N GLY A 53 8.40 -3.53 -10.84
CA GLY A 53 7.81 -3.05 -12.09
C GLY A 53 8.75 -2.16 -12.90
N ARG A 54 9.56 -1.34 -12.22
CA ARG A 54 10.73 -0.65 -12.79
C ARG A 54 11.82 -1.69 -13.04
N ALA A 55 11.80 -2.32 -14.21
CA ALA A 55 12.91 -3.14 -14.65
C ALA A 55 14.17 -2.28 -14.56
N THR A 56 15.15 -2.69 -13.75
CA THR A 56 16.45 -2.02 -13.60
C THR A 56 17.29 -2.08 -14.89
N LEU A 57 16.72 -2.58 -15.98
CA LEU A 57 17.33 -2.88 -17.27
C LEU A 57 16.27 -2.67 -18.35
N ASN A 58 16.65 -2.09 -19.49
CA ASN A 58 15.84 -1.66 -20.66
C ASN A 58 14.76 -2.64 -21.17
N VAL A 59 13.73 -2.93 -20.38
CA VAL A 59 12.57 -3.72 -20.76
C VAL A 59 11.34 -2.84 -20.60
N ASP A 60 10.55 -2.72 -21.67
CA ASP A 60 9.29 -1.96 -21.67
C ASP A 60 8.27 -2.66 -20.75
N ALA A 61 8.28 -2.29 -19.47
CA ALA A 61 7.28 -2.72 -18.51
C ALA A 61 5.91 -2.15 -18.93
N ASN A 62 5.13 -2.90 -19.70
CA ASN A 62 3.77 -2.50 -20.08
C ASN A 62 2.74 -3.01 -19.05
N THR A 63 1.47 -2.65 -19.24
CA THR A 63 0.33 -3.08 -18.41
C THR A 63 0.34 -4.59 -18.13
N SER A 64 0.65 -5.39 -19.15
CA SER A 64 0.67 -6.86 -19.06
C SER A 64 1.82 -7.36 -18.20
N PHE A 65 2.99 -6.73 -18.29
CA PHE A 65 4.13 -7.04 -17.44
C PHE A 65 3.78 -6.81 -15.96
N ILE A 66 3.31 -5.61 -15.61
CA ILE A 66 2.91 -5.27 -14.23
C ILE A 66 1.84 -6.22 -13.73
N PHE A 67 0.77 -6.42 -14.51
CA PHE A 67 -0.32 -7.31 -14.14
C PHE A 67 0.15 -8.75 -13.91
N SER A 68 0.99 -9.29 -14.80
CA SER A 68 1.48 -10.67 -14.66
C SER A 68 2.38 -10.88 -13.43
N ASN A 69 3.19 -9.89 -13.06
CA ASN A 69 4.02 -9.97 -11.86
C ASN A 69 3.18 -9.83 -10.58
N LEU A 70 2.20 -8.91 -10.56
CA LEU A 70 1.26 -8.78 -9.43
C LEU A 70 0.42 -10.05 -9.24
N LEU A 71 -0.01 -10.68 -10.33
CA LEU A 71 -0.74 -11.94 -10.27
C LEU A 71 0.13 -13.09 -9.74
N GLU A 72 1.40 -13.17 -10.15
CA GLU A 72 2.33 -14.16 -9.59
C GLU A 72 2.56 -13.93 -8.09
N TRP A 73 2.72 -12.67 -7.68
CA TRP A 73 2.83 -12.29 -6.28
C TRP A 73 1.58 -12.73 -5.50
N GLU A 74 0.38 -12.43 -6.00
CA GLU A 74 -0.89 -12.83 -5.37
C GLU A 74 -0.99 -14.35 -5.21
N MET A 75 -0.66 -15.10 -6.26
CA MET A 75 -0.65 -16.57 -6.23
C MET A 75 0.34 -17.11 -5.19
N PHE A 76 1.52 -16.50 -5.09
CA PHE A 76 2.55 -16.90 -4.14
C PHE A 76 2.11 -16.61 -2.69
N VAL A 77 1.57 -15.43 -2.42
CA VAL A 77 1.08 -15.02 -1.10
C VAL A 77 -0.08 -15.91 -0.65
N LYS A 78 -1.05 -16.14 -1.54
CA LYS A 78 -2.19 -17.03 -1.30
C LYS A 78 -1.74 -18.44 -0.91
N LYS A 79 -0.78 -19.00 -1.65
CA LYS A 79 -0.19 -20.31 -1.35
C LYS A 79 0.55 -20.33 -0.01
N SER A 80 1.35 -19.29 0.28
CA SER A 80 2.17 -19.22 1.49
C SER A 80 1.34 -19.05 2.76
N LEU A 81 0.22 -18.34 2.66
CA LEU A 81 -0.77 -18.20 3.74
C LEU A 81 -1.70 -19.41 3.87
N GLY A 82 -1.71 -20.34 2.90
CA GLY A 82 -2.61 -21.49 2.90
C GLY A 82 -4.09 -21.11 2.80
N VAL A 83 -4.41 -20.01 2.11
CA VAL A 83 -5.79 -19.50 1.94
C VAL A 83 -6.28 -19.71 0.51
N ASN A 84 -7.60 -19.81 0.33
CA ASN A 84 -8.21 -19.95 -1.00
C ASN A 84 -8.45 -18.62 -1.71
N SER A 85 -8.43 -17.51 -0.97
CA SER A 85 -8.66 -16.15 -1.46
C SER A 85 -7.92 -15.14 -0.60
N LEU A 86 -7.48 -14.04 -1.21
CA LEU A 86 -6.97 -12.88 -0.49
C LEU A 86 -8.07 -11.85 -0.16
N ASN A 87 -9.28 -12.03 -0.70
CA ASN A 87 -10.41 -11.14 -0.44
C ASN A 87 -10.76 -11.11 1.05
N GLY A 88 -10.82 -9.91 1.62
CA GLY A 88 -11.03 -9.69 3.06
C GLY A 88 -9.85 -10.09 3.94
N TYR A 89 -8.70 -10.47 3.36
CA TYR A 89 -7.54 -10.95 4.11
C TYR A 89 -6.25 -10.19 3.81
N VAL A 90 -6.04 -9.70 2.60
CA VAL A 90 -4.86 -8.89 2.23
C VAL A 90 -5.29 -7.60 1.55
N PHE A 91 -4.89 -6.47 2.12
CA PHE A 91 -5.19 -5.12 1.66
C PHE A 91 -3.88 -4.41 1.28
N PRO A 92 -3.55 -4.32 -0.02
CA PRO A 92 -2.31 -3.70 -0.47
C PRO A 92 -2.45 -2.19 -0.69
N ALA A 93 -1.39 -1.45 -0.38
CA ALA A 93 -1.07 -0.16 -0.98
C ALA A 93 -0.22 -0.36 -2.24
N ILE A 94 -0.14 0.65 -3.09
CA ILE A 94 0.77 0.65 -4.24
C ILE A 94 2.07 1.37 -3.88
N GLY A 95 3.21 0.77 -4.22
CA GLY A 95 4.53 1.36 -3.99
C GLY A 95 5.20 1.87 -5.26
N ASN A 96 6.33 2.58 -5.12
CA ASN A 96 6.98 3.22 -6.26
C ASN A 96 7.59 2.21 -7.24
N HIS A 97 7.89 1.00 -6.78
CA HIS A 97 8.36 -0.10 -7.62
C HIS A 97 7.21 -0.88 -8.29
N ASP A 98 5.95 -0.70 -7.90
CA ASP A 98 4.81 -1.36 -8.55
C ASP A 98 4.40 -0.70 -9.88
N TYR A 99 5.08 0.39 -10.26
CA TYR A 99 4.87 1.12 -11.50
C TYR A 99 5.84 0.71 -12.61
N SER A 100 5.42 0.92 -13.86
CA SER A 100 6.29 0.77 -15.03
C SER A 100 7.29 1.93 -15.24
N ASN A 101 8.35 1.64 -16.01
CA ASN A 101 9.31 2.61 -16.51
C ASN A 101 8.66 3.54 -17.55
N SER A 102 8.23 4.71 -17.08
CA SER A 102 7.83 5.90 -17.85
C SER A 102 6.53 5.84 -18.66
N ASP A 103 5.78 6.94 -18.57
CA ASP A 103 4.52 7.33 -19.25
C ASP A 103 3.21 6.63 -18.95
N ASN A 104 3.23 5.42 -18.41
CA ASN A 104 2.01 4.61 -18.30
C ASN A 104 1.57 4.37 -16.84
N PHE A 105 1.59 5.41 -16.00
CA PHE A 105 1.08 5.34 -14.62
C PHE A 105 -0.37 4.84 -14.58
N LYS A 106 -1.22 5.37 -15.46
CA LYS A 106 -2.62 4.92 -15.63
C LYS A 106 -2.73 3.43 -15.95
N GLU A 107 -1.78 2.88 -16.72
CA GLU A 107 -1.76 1.45 -17.01
C GLU A 107 -1.31 0.62 -15.83
N SER A 108 -0.35 1.10 -15.03
CA SER A 108 0.02 0.45 -13.77
C SER A 108 -1.17 0.40 -12.81
N ILE A 109 -1.95 1.48 -12.71
CA ILE A 109 -3.21 1.51 -11.95
C ILE A 109 -4.22 0.50 -12.52
N LYS A 110 -4.38 0.41 -13.84
CA LYS A 110 -5.26 -0.61 -14.48
C LYS A 110 -4.80 -2.03 -14.14
N ALA A 111 -3.50 -2.29 -14.21
CA ALA A 111 -2.91 -3.58 -13.86
C ALA A 111 -3.15 -3.93 -12.39
N PHE A 112 -2.94 -2.96 -11.49
CA PHE A 112 -3.21 -3.09 -10.06
C PHE A 112 -4.70 -3.40 -9.81
N ASN A 113 -5.61 -2.63 -10.41
CA ASN A 113 -7.06 -2.83 -10.29
C ASN A 113 -7.50 -4.22 -10.73
N LYS A 114 -6.84 -4.77 -11.76
CA LYS A 114 -7.12 -6.10 -12.31
C LYS A 114 -6.56 -7.21 -11.43
N ALA A 115 -5.35 -7.04 -10.88
CA ALA A 115 -4.75 -8.01 -9.97
C ALA A 115 -5.54 -8.09 -8.65
N PHE A 116 -5.87 -6.94 -8.09
CA PHE A 116 -6.60 -6.84 -6.83
C PHE A 116 -8.08 -6.55 -7.07
N TYR A 117 -8.69 -7.33 -7.96
CA TYR A 117 -10.08 -7.12 -8.39
C TYR A 117 -11.08 -7.18 -7.22
N TYR A 118 -10.72 -7.86 -6.14
CA TYR A 118 -11.53 -8.09 -4.95
C TYR A 118 -11.55 -6.94 -3.95
N LEU A 119 -10.62 -5.98 -4.05
CA LEU A 119 -10.67 -4.78 -3.22
C LEU A 119 -11.99 -4.05 -3.51
N PRO A 120 -12.46 -3.20 -2.57
CA PRO A 120 -13.61 -2.33 -2.83
C PRO A 120 -13.53 -1.73 -4.23
N SER A 121 -14.68 -1.61 -4.90
CA SER A 121 -14.78 -0.96 -6.20
C SER A 121 -15.95 0.02 -6.17
N ASN A 122 -15.77 1.18 -6.80
CA ASN A 122 -16.75 2.25 -6.93
C ASN A 122 -17.95 1.80 -7.80
N SER A 123 -18.74 0.84 -7.33
CA SER A 123 -20.04 0.56 -7.95
C SER A 123 -21.17 1.27 -7.21
N CYS A 124 -21.04 1.58 -5.91
CA CYS A 124 -22.08 2.32 -5.17
C CYS A 124 -21.62 3.13 -3.91
N ASN A 125 -20.35 3.15 -3.50
CA ASN A 125 -19.94 3.72 -2.18
C ASN A 125 -18.76 4.71 -2.26
N GLU A 126 -18.71 5.62 -1.27
CA GLU A 126 -17.66 6.63 -0.99
C GLU A 126 -16.29 6.02 -0.61
N ASP A 127 -16.18 4.70 -0.65
CA ASP A 127 -15.06 3.91 -0.12
C ASP A 127 -13.75 4.04 -0.91
N MET A 128 -13.73 4.86 -1.97
CA MET A 128 -12.60 5.06 -2.88
C MET A 128 -12.58 6.44 -3.51
N LEU A 129 -11.39 6.97 -3.77
CA LEU A 129 -11.24 8.24 -4.48
C LEU A 129 -11.34 8.03 -6.01
N ASP A 130 -12.26 8.75 -6.64
CA ASP A 130 -12.43 8.71 -8.10
C ASP A 130 -11.14 9.12 -8.84
N GLY A 131 -10.84 8.46 -9.95
CA GLY A 131 -9.61 8.67 -10.72
C GLY A 131 -8.34 7.98 -10.19
N TYR A 132 -8.33 7.46 -8.95
CA TYR A 132 -7.16 6.76 -8.37
C TYR A 132 -7.25 5.23 -8.49
N GLY A 133 -8.40 4.70 -8.91
CA GLY A 133 -8.65 3.26 -8.90
C GLY A 133 -8.47 2.68 -7.49
N LYS A 134 -8.11 1.40 -7.40
CA LYS A 134 -7.95 0.63 -6.15
C LYS A 134 -6.66 0.96 -5.39
N THR A 135 -6.10 2.14 -5.61
CA THR A 135 -4.88 2.60 -4.94
C THR A 135 -5.16 3.64 -3.86
N VAL A 136 -6.38 4.20 -3.81
CA VAL A 136 -6.85 5.07 -2.73
C VAL A 136 -8.24 4.61 -2.33
N TYR A 137 -8.34 4.02 -1.15
CA TYR A 137 -9.57 3.39 -0.67
C TYR A 137 -9.60 3.29 0.85
N TYR A 138 -10.77 3.00 1.42
CA TYR A 138 -10.87 2.55 2.80
C TYR A 138 -11.70 1.29 2.93
N PHE A 139 -11.58 0.64 4.07
CA PHE A 139 -12.51 -0.39 4.52
C PHE A 139 -12.70 -0.27 6.03
N ASP A 140 -13.88 -0.66 6.49
CA ASP A 140 -14.18 -0.71 7.91
C ASP A 140 -14.02 -2.15 8.42
N TYR A 141 -13.45 -2.27 9.62
CA TYR A 141 -13.34 -3.52 10.35
C TYR A 141 -13.72 -3.27 11.81
N TYR A 142 -14.88 -3.78 12.21
CA TYR A 142 -15.54 -3.43 13.46
C TYR A 142 -15.70 -1.90 13.64
N ASN A 143 -15.17 -1.33 14.72
CA ASN A 143 -15.22 0.10 15.04
C ASN A 143 -13.99 0.86 14.54
N SER A 144 -13.26 0.30 13.59
CA SER A 144 -12.02 0.85 13.07
C SER A 144 -12.11 1.04 11.56
N ARG A 145 -11.58 2.16 11.08
CA ARG A 145 -11.46 2.46 9.65
C ARG A 145 -10.00 2.34 9.22
N PHE A 146 -9.76 1.61 8.14
CA PHE A 146 -8.45 1.45 7.52
C PHE A 146 -8.45 2.16 6.19
N ILE A 147 -7.54 3.11 6.01
CA ILE A 147 -7.44 3.98 4.85
C ILE A 147 -6.12 3.70 4.16
N VAL A 148 -6.15 3.48 2.86
CA VAL A 148 -4.99 3.26 2.01
C VAL A 148 -4.84 4.47 1.10
N LEU A 149 -3.67 5.11 1.15
CA LEU A 149 -3.34 6.28 0.34
C LEU A 149 -2.27 5.93 -0.69
N ASN A 150 -2.27 6.65 -1.80
CA ASN A 150 -1.28 6.51 -2.85
C ASN A 150 -0.28 7.68 -2.78
N THR A 151 0.91 7.39 -2.26
CA THR A 151 1.97 8.39 -2.07
C THR A 151 2.97 8.48 -3.24
N VAL A 152 2.61 7.91 -4.39
CA VAL A 152 3.44 7.89 -5.59
C VAL A 152 2.64 8.47 -6.74
N PHE A 153 3.14 9.51 -7.40
CA PHE A 153 2.50 10.05 -8.60
C PHE A 153 3.54 10.62 -9.57
N LYS A 154 3.12 11.01 -10.77
CA LYS A 154 3.99 11.70 -11.73
C LYS A 154 3.70 13.19 -11.69
N SER A 155 4.72 14.02 -11.48
CA SER A 155 4.59 15.47 -11.64
C SER A 155 5.19 15.91 -12.97
N SER A 156 4.62 16.97 -13.54
CA SER A 156 5.13 17.68 -14.72
C SER A 156 5.84 18.97 -14.32
N SER A 157 6.66 18.94 -13.26
CA SER A 157 7.06 20.16 -12.54
C SER A 157 8.26 20.93 -13.11
N SER A 158 8.98 20.42 -14.11
CA SER A 158 10.15 21.13 -14.66
C SER A 158 9.90 21.84 -15.99
N GLY A 159 8.69 21.75 -16.56
CA GLY A 159 8.40 22.30 -17.89
C GLY A 159 9.19 21.63 -19.02
N ASP A 160 10.01 20.62 -18.70
CA ASP A 160 10.67 19.75 -19.64
C ASP A 160 9.72 18.58 -19.96
N PRO A 161 9.23 18.45 -21.20
CA PRO A 161 8.36 17.34 -21.60
C PRO A 161 9.03 15.95 -21.49
N GLU A 162 10.35 15.88 -21.27
CA GLU A 162 11.10 14.65 -21.01
C GLU A 162 11.34 14.37 -19.52
N ASP A 163 11.15 15.33 -18.63
CA ASP A 163 11.34 15.13 -17.19
C ASP A 163 10.11 14.46 -16.58
N LYS A 164 10.20 13.14 -16.54
CA LYS A 164 9.14 12.20 -16.19
C LYS A 164 9.43 11.54 -14.85
N GLN A 165 9.97 12.28 -13.89
CA GLN A 165 10.30 11.73 -12.58
C GLN A 165 9.03 11.33 -11.81
N GLN A 166 9.05 10.10 -11.27
CA GLN A 166 8.10 9.70 -10.23
C GLN A 166 8.36 10.59 -9.02
N LEU A 167 7.32 11.27 -8.55
CA LEU A 167 7.35 12.02 -7.31
C LEU A 167 6.70 11.21 -6.20
N ILE A 168 7.28 11.39 -5.02
CA ILE A 168 6.66 11.02 -3.77
C ILE A 168 5.87 12.22 -3.28
N GLY A 169 4.63 11.99 -2.87
CA GLY A 169 3.76 13.03 -2.39
C GLY A 169 2.33 12.56 -2.19
N ILE A 170 1.49 13.42 -1.64
CA ILE A 170 0.04 13.31 -1.61
C ILE A 170 -0.59 14.52 -2.29
N THR A 171 -1.63 14.27 -3.08
CA THR A 171 -2.31 15.31 -3.86
C THR A 171 -3.38 16.03 -3.03
N PRO A 172 -3.75 17.28 -3.39
CA PRO A 172 -4.87 17.98 -2.74
C PRO A 172 -6.19 17.20 -2.78
N GLU A 173 -6.45 16.46 -3.87
CA GLU A 173 -7.65 15.62 -3.98
C GLU A 173 -7.66 14.48 -2.96
N GLN A 174 -6.52 13.83 -2.72
CA GLN A 174 -6.39 12.81 -1.69
C GLN A 174 -6.55 13.39 -0.29
N LEU A 175 -5.99 14.57 -0.02
CA LEU A 175 -6.14 15.25 1.28
C LEU A 175 -7.60 15.61 1.57
N ASN A 176 -8.29 16.20 0.61
CA ASN A 176 -9.71 16.54 0.75
C ASN A 176 -10.59 15.29 0.91
N TRP A 177 -10.30 14.24 0.14
CA TRP A 177 -11.00 12.97 0.28
C TRP A 177 -10.76 12.30 1.63
N LEU A 178 -9.53 12.34 2.13
CA LEU A 178 -9.17 11.82 3.45
C LEU A 178 -9.94 12.54 4.55
N GLU A 179 -9.97 13.87 4.55
CA GLU A 179 -10.70 14.65 5.55
C GLU A 179 -12.22 14.41 5.49
N ASN A 180 -12.80 14.31 4.29
CA ASN A 180 -14.20 13.94 4.12
C ASN A 180 -14.48 12.51 4.61
N THR A 181 -13.60 11.56 4.30
CA THR A 181 -13.71 10.16 4.73
C THR A 181 -13.65 10.03 6.24
N LEU A 182 -12.81 10.82 6.90
CA LEU A 182 -12.67 10.82 8.37
C LEU A 182 -13.85 11.52 9.04
N SER A 183 -14.30 12.66 8.51
CA SER A 183 -15.41 13.44 9.08
C SER A 183 -16.77 12.74 8.96
N ASN A 184 -16.96 11.92 7.93
CA ASN A 184 -18.17 11.11 7.72
C ASN A 184 -18.10 9.71 8.37
N SER A 185 -17.10 9.46 9.23
CA SER A 185 -16.92 8.16 9.88
C SER A 185 -17.49 8.14 11.30
N ASN A 186 -18.13 7.02 11.67
CA ASN A 186 -18.46 6.71 13.07
C ASN A 186 -17.40 5.82 13.75
N SER A 187 -16.28 5.53 13.08
CA SER A 187 -15.21 4.70 13.62
C SER A 187 -14.47 5.41 14.75
N THR A 188 -14.13 4.67 15.80
CA THR A 188 -13.42 5.19 16.98
C THR A 188 -11.91 5.17 16.82
N ASN A 189 -11.40 4.35 15.89
CA ASN A 189 -9.99 4.28 15.53
C ASN A 189 -9.84 4.41 14.01
N ASN A 190 -8.81 5.13 13.58
CA ASN A 190 -8.47 5.28 12.17
C ASN A 190 -7.02 4.89 11.96
N PHE A 191 -6.78 4.08 10.95
CA PHE A 191 -5.46 3.59 10.58
C PHE A 191 -5.19 3.98 9.13
N ILE A 192 -4.01 4.52 8.87
CA ILE A 192 -3.59 4.91 7.52
C ILE A 192 -2.40 4.06 7.09
N LEU A 193 -2.52 3.44 5.92
CA LEU A 193 -1.45 2.75 5.22
C LEU A 193 -0.98 3.60 4.03
N LEU A 194 0.33 3.83 3.97
CA LEU A 194 1.01 4.51 2.88
C LEU A 194 2.33 3.81 2.57
N HIS A 195 2.77 3.89 1.32
CA HIS A 195 4.05 3.29 0.93
C HIS A 195 5.23 4.19 1.35
N SER A 196 5.33 5.37 0.72
CA SER A 196 6.37 6.35 1.04
C SER A 196 6.03 7.07 2.34
N PRO A 197 6.92 7.07 3.35
CA PRO A 197 6.68 7.58 4.69
C PRO A 197 6.41 9.08 4.71
N ILE A 198 5.67 9.51 5.73
CA ILE A 198 5.45 10.94 5.99
C ILE A 198 6.77 11.59 6.40
N ILE A 199 7.51 10.96 7.32
CA ILE A 199 8.84 11.39 7.76
C ILE A 199 9.84 10.27 7.45
N GLY A 200 10.83 10.57 6.62
CA GLY A 200 11.91 9.63 6.27
C GLY A 200 13.06 9.69 7.27
N THR A 201 13.75 8.57 7.47
CA THR A 201 14.99 8.50 8.29
C THR A 201 16.26 8.37 7.46
N TYR A 202 16.13 8.12 6.14
CA TYR A 202 17.25 7.93 5.22
C TYR A 202 16.96 8.61 3.88
N GLN A 203 17.80 9.60 3.52
CA GLN A 203 17.70 10.46 2.33
C GLN A 203 16.31 11.10 2.14
N ASP A 204 16.23 12.43 2.30
CA ASP A 204 15.01 13.26 2.19
C ASP A 204 14.18 13.04 0.91
N TYR A 205 14.72 12.31 -0.07
CA TYR A 205 14.10 11.97 -1.35
C TYR A 205 12.95 10.95 -1.26
N TYR A 206 12.83 10.19 -0.16
CA TYR A 206 11.82 9.14 -0.01
C TYR A 206 10.65 9.49 0.92
N SER A 207 10.63 10.69 1.48
CA SER A 207 9.53 11.19 2.31
C SER A 207 8.64 12.17 1.56
N LEU A 208 7.44 12.39 2.08
CA LEU A 208 6.54 13.41 1.55
C LEU A 208 7.19 14.81 1.63
N PRO A 209 6.91 15.73 0.68
CA PRO A 209 7.27 17.14 0.80
C PRO A 209 6.76 17.78 2.09
N PHE A 210 7.52 18.72 2.66
CA PHE A 210 7.24 19.29 3.99
C PHE A 210 5.83 19.91 4.12
N ASP A 211 5.38 20.66 3.11
CA ASP A 211 4.04 21.25 3.07
C ASP A 211 2.93 20.19 3.12
N GLN A 212 3.16 19.06 2.46
CA GLN A 212 2.25 17.92 2.46
C GLN A 212 2.29 17.13 3.78
N GLN A 213 3.47 17.02 4.42
CA GLN A 213 3.58 16.49 5.78
C GLN A 213 2.74 17.34 6.75
N GLU A 214 2.90 18.66 6.71
CA GLU A 214 2.13 19.59 7.56
C GLU A 214 0.62 19.46 7.33
N ALA A 215 0.19 19.34 6.08
CA ALA A 215 -1.22 19.14 5.75
C ALA A 215 -1.78 17.85 6.37
N LEU A 216 -1.05 16.73 6.26
CA LEU A 216 -1.44 15.47 6.90
C LEU A 216 -1.47 15.59 8.43
N PHE A 217 -0.46 16.19 9.04
CA PHE A 217 -0.44 16.36 10.50
C PHE A 217 -1.59 17.22 11.02
N ARG A 218 -2.05 18.21 10.26
CA ARG A 218 -3.25 18.98 10.61
C ARG A 218 -4.50 18.10 10.63
N ILE A 219 -4.67 17.22 9.64
CA ILE A 219 -5.78 16.26 9.61
C ILE A 219 -5.65 15.29 10.80
N PHE A 220 -4.45 14.76 11.07
CA PHE A 220 -4.24 13.77 12.13
C PHE A 220 -4.47 14.31 13.54
N ASN A 221 -4.22 15.59 13.74
CA ASN A 221 -4.52 16.24 15.01
C ASN A 221 -6.04 16.33 15.29
N ASN A 222 -6.87 16.29 14.24
CA ASN A 222 -8.33 16.40 14.36
C ASN A 222 -9.03 15.05 14.49
N TYR A 223 -8.44 13.98 13.95
CA TYR A 223 -9.02 12.64 13.90
C TYR A 223 -7.99 11.67 14.45
N ARG A 224 -8.27 11.01 15.58
CA ARG A 224 -7.38 10.02 16.22
C ARG A 224 -6.91 9.00 15.16
N ILE A 225 -5.66 9.15 14.72
CA ILE A 225 -5.07 8.40 13.62
C ILE A 225 -3.77 7.75 14.06
N GLU A 226 -3.59 6.51 13.63
CA GLU A 226 -2.29 5.87 13.57
C GLU A 226 -1.88 5.63 12.12
N VAL A 227 -0.58 5.77 11.85
CA VAL A 227 -0.01 5.66 10.51
C VAL A 227 0.99 4.51 10.46
N PHE A 228 0.91 3.73 9.38
CA PHE A 228 1.86 2.69 9.04
C PHE A 228 2.51 3.00 7.69
N ASP A 229 3.84 3.04 7.68
CA ASP A 229 4.67 3.04 6.48
C ASP A 229 5.56 1.78 6.46
N THR A 230 5.87 1.27 5.26
CA THR A 230 6.57 -0.02 5.14
C THR A 230 8.01 0.07 4.68
N LEU A 231 8.53 1.28 4.44
CA LEU A 231 9.94 1.45 4.08
C LEU A 231 10.92 0.99 5.17
N VAL A 232 10.46 0.74 6.41
CA VAL A 232 11.36 0.49 7.53
C VAL A 232 11.10 -0.83 8.27
N LYS A 233 9.86 -1.33 8.45
CA LYS A 233 9.59 -2.52 9.30
C LYS A 233 8.34 -3.32 8.93
N SER A 234 8.39 -4.63 9.18
CA SER A 234 7.20 -5.49 9.32
C SER A 234 6.80 -5.57 10.80
N ALA A 235 5.52 -5.41 11.12
CA ALA A 235 5.06 -5.37 12.50
C ALA A 235 3.62 -5.86 12.68
N PHE A 236 3.29 -6.21 13.92
CA PHE A 236 1.99 -6.70 14.36
C PHE A 236 1.35 -5.70 15.30
N TYR A 237 0.05 -5.50 15.14
CA TYR A 237 -0.68 -4.50 15.89
C TYR A 237 -1.98 -5.07 16.46
N ASP A 238 -2.36 -4.57 17.63
CA ASP A 238 -3.66 -4.84 18.25
C ASP A 238 -4.74 -3.83 17.83
N THR A 239 -5.93 -3.98 18.38
CA THR A 239 -7.09 -3.10 18.11
C THR A 239 -6.87 -1.62 18.44
N ASN A 240 -5.88 -1.28 19.27
CA ASN A 240 -5.55 0.10 19.64
C ASN A 240 -4.40 0.65 18.82
N GLY A 241 -3.82 -0.14 17.92
CA GLY A 241 -2.60 0.26 17.25
C GLY A 241 -1.32 -0.02 18.01
N THR A 242 -1.39 -0.74 19.12
CA THR A 242 -0.16 -1.01 19.86
C THR A 242 0.63 -2.07 19.12
N CYS A 243 1.87 -1.76 18.75
CA CYS A 243 2.80 -2.75 18.20
C CYS A 243 3.02 -3.85 19.26
N VAL A 244 2.53 -5.06 18.98
CA VAL A 244 2.63 -6.22 19.86
C VAL A 244 3.82 -7.11 19.52
N ASP A 245 4.33 -7.00 18.30
CA ASP A 245 5.55 -7.68 17.85
C ASP A 245 6.10 -7.00 16.58
N SER A 246 7.41 -7.05 16.35
CA SER A 246 8.02 -6.47 15.14
C SER A 246 9.14 -7.35 14.62
N PHE A 247 9.20 -7.49 13.31
CA PHE A 247 10.18 -8.32 12.63
C PHE A 247 10.99 -7.46 11.65
N ILE A 248 12.31 -7.49 11.81
CA ILE A 248 13.26 -7.01 10.81
C ILE A 248 13.86 -8.26 10.20
N TYR A 249 13.40 -8.67 9.01
CA TYR A 249 14.12 -9.65 8.21
C TYR A 249 15.05 -8.87 7.27
N SER A 250 16.33 -8.82 7.66
CA SER A 250 17.44 -8.36 6.80
C SER A 250 17.87 -9.45 5.83
#